data_AF-A0A6P3Y171-F1
#
_entry.id   AF-A0A6P3Y171-F1
#
_cell.length_a   1.000
_cell.length_b   1.000
_cell.length_c   1.000
_cell.angle_alpha   90.00
_cell.angle_beta   90.00
_cell.angle_gamma   90.00
#
_symmetry.space_group_name_H-M   'P 1'
#
loop_
_entity.id
_entity.type
_entity.pdbx_description
1 polymer ?
#
loop_
_entity_poly.entity_id
_entity_poly.type
_entity_poly.pdbx_seq_one_letter_code
_entity_poly.pdbx_strand_id
1 'polypeptide(L)'
;MTVEGAINNEQVIFVTGGYDHTIKIWQPHTGVCQRTAQHADSQVNALDITPDKYVVAAAGYQHIRMYDLASNNPNPVINYDGVSKNITGLGFQEEGKWMFTGGEDCSARIWDMRSSNFQCQRIFQVTAPVNCVCLHPNQAELIVGDQSGVIHLWDLRSDHNEQLIPEAESSIQDIAVDQDGTYMAAVNNKGHCYIWTLTGGTGEEPTKLNPRHKLLAHKRYALRCKFSPDSTLLVTTSADQTARVWRTTDFSEVQVLQHEAKRWVWDAAFSADSQYIFTASSDGVARLWNASTGTIEREYQGHQKAVTALAFRDEIVSAS
;
A
#
# COMPACT_ATOMS: atom_id res chain seq x y z
N MET A 1 -12.75 -22.66 34.50
CA MET A 1 -13.33 -21.96 33.33
C MET A 1 -12.56 -20.66 33.19
N THR A 2 -11.47 -20.71 32.45
CA THR A 2 -10.66 -19.54 32.10
C THR A 2 -11.29 -18.92 30.86
N VAL A 3 -11.57 -17.63 30.98
CA VAL A 3 -12.25 -16.78 30.00
C VAL A 3 -11.45 -16.73 28.69
N GLU A 4 -12.20 -16.72 27.60
CA GLU A 4 -11.78 -16.69 26.20
C GLU A 4 -10.77 -15.58 25.88
N GLY A 5 -9.95 -15.85 24.86
CA GLY A 5 -8.82 -15.05 24.45
C GLY A 5 -9.19 -13.62 24.08
N ALA A 6 -8.77 -12.68 24.92
CA ALA A 6 -8.52 -11.33 24.48
C ALA A 6 -7.35 -11.39 23.48
N ILE A 7 -7.61 -11.08 22.22
CA ILE A 7 -6.58 -10.88 21.20
C ILE A 7 -5.75 -9.70 21.69
N ASN A 8 -4.45 -9.94 21.87
CA ASN A 8 -3.53 -8.94 22.37
C ASN A 8 -3.38 -7.87 21.28
N ASN A 9 -3.88 -6.65 21.53
CA ASN A 9 -3.82 -5.50 20.60
C ASN A 9 -2.37 -5.12 20.20
N GLU A 10 -1.38 -5.68 20.92
CA GLU A 10 0.06 -5.56 20.74
C GLU A 10 0.65 -6.47 19.64
N GLN A 11 -0.17 -7.25 18.92
CA GLN A 11 0.36 -8.21 17.95
C GLN A 11 0.76 -7.51 16.64
N VAL A 12 2.06 -7.55 16.34
CA VAL A 12 2.61 -7.12 15.04
C VAL A 12 2.19 -8.10 13.95
N ILE A 13 1.56 -7.60 12.90
CA ILE A 13 1.02 -8.43 11.81
C ILE A 13 1.78 -8.13 10.53
N PHE A 14 2.39 -9.16 9.95
CA PHE A 14 3.00 -9.09 8.63
C PHE A 14 2.37 -10.13 7.71
N VAL A 15 1.83 -9.67 6.58
CA VAL A 15 1.14 -10.49 5.60
C VAL A 15 1.75 -10.30 4.23
N THR A 16 1.91 -11.39 3.48
CA THR A 16 2.40 -11.37 2.11
C THR A 16 1.49 -12.17 1.20
N GLY A 17 1.38 -11.73 -0.05
CA GLY A 17 0.54 -12.37 -1.07
C GLY A 17 1.18 -12.26 -2.45
N GLY A 18 0.83 -13.20 -3.33
CA GLY A 18 1.45 -13.28 -4.64
C GLY A 18 0.74 -14.19 -5.63
N TYR A 19 1.52 -14.71 -6.58
CA TYR A 19 1.04 -15.56 -7.67
C TYR A 19 0.87 -17.03 -7.31
N ASP A 20 1.27 -17.44 -6.11
CA ASP A 20 1.15 -18.83 -5.64
C ASP A 20 -0.23 -19.16 -5.07
N HIS A 21 -1.21 -18.26 -5.21
CA HIS A 21 -2.58 -18.41 -4.73
C HIS A 21 -2.66 -18.60 -3.21
N THR A 22 -1.66 -18.10 -2.49
CA THR A 22 -1.66 -18.12 -1.03
C THR A 22 -1.42 -16.73 -0.46
N ILE A 23 -2.03 -16.48 0.69
CA ILE A 23 -1.68 -15.38 1.57
C ILE A 23 -1.00 -15.98 2.79
N LYS A 24 0.19 -15.51 3.12
CA LYS A 24 0.96 -15.99 4.26
C LYS A 24 1.02 -14.91 5.33
N ILE A 25 0.67 -15.30 6.55
CA ILE A 25 0.76 -14.48 7.74
C ILE A 25 2.00 -14.93 8.50
N TRP A 26 2.88 -13.99 8.77
CA TRP A 26 4.19 -14.22 9.36
C TRP A 26 4.27 -13.59 10.73
N GLN A 27 5.07 -14.20 11.59
CA GLN A 27 5.55 -13.52 12.78
C GLN A 27 6.82 -12.73 12.42
N PRO A 28 6.80 -11.39 12.49
CA PRO A 28 7.92 -10.57 12.01
C PRO A 28 9.23 -10.89 12.74
N HIS A 29 9.16 -11.10 14.05
CA HIS A 29 10.33 -11.33 14.93
C HIS A 29 11.02 -12.69 14.74
N THR A 30 10.34 -13.69 14.18
CA THR A 30 10.88 -15.05 14.06
C THR A 30 11.07 -15.48 12.60
N GLY A 31 10.33 -14.87 11.66
CA GLY A 31 10.34 -15.29 10.26
C GLY A 31 9.49 -16.53 9.99
N VAL A 32 8.80 -17.03 11.01
CA VAL A 32 7.96 -18.23 10.89
C VAL A 32 6.62 -17.86 10.27
N CYS A 33 6.20 -18.64 9.27
CA CYS A 33 4.84 -18.57 8.74
C CYS A 33 3.88 -19.15 9.78
N GLN A 34 3.07 -18.31 10.40
CA GLN A 34 2.07 -18.74 11.39
C GLN A 34 0.87 -19.40 10.71
N ARG A 35 0.42 -18.80 9.60
CA ARG A 35 -0.78 -19.25 8.90
C ARG A 35 -0.66 -19.01 7.41
N THR A 36 -1.27 -19.90 6.64
CA THR A 36 -1.45 -19.76 5.19
C THR A 36 -2.94 -19.81 4.89
N ALA A 37 -3.47 -18.73 4.32
CA ALA A 37 -4.83 -18.67 3.78
C ALA A 37 -4.81 -18.96 2.27
N GLN A 38 -5.84 -19.64 1.77
CA GLN A 38 -5.95 -20.01 0.37
C GLN A 38 -6.66 -18.90 -0.39
N HIS A 39 -6.01 -18.40 -1.44
CA HIS A 39 -6.53 -17.39 -2.34
C HIS A 39 -6.62 -17.97 -3.76
N ALA A 40 -7.53 -18.92 -3.94
CA ALA A 40 -7.74 -19.57 -5.23
C ALA A 40 -8.21 -18.59 -6.32
N ASP A 41 -8.07 -18.98 -7.58
CA ASP A 41 -8.69 -18.32 -8.75
C ASP A 41 -8.21 -16.90 -9.09
N SER A 42 -7.26 -16.35 -8.34
CA SER A 42 -6.61 -15.08 -8.67
C SER A 42 -5.28 -14.88 -7.96
N GLN A 43 -4.45 -13.99 -8.49
CA GLN A 43 -3.29 -13.42 -7.85
C GLN A 43 -3.66 -12.26 -6.91
N VAL A 44 -2.77 -11.94 -5.99
CA VAL A 44 -2.93 -10.80 -5.07
C VAL A 44 -2.21 -9.58 -5.63
N ASN A 45 -2.95 -8.52 -5.97
CA ASN A 45 -2.38 -7.29 -6.52
C ASN A 45 -2.04 -6.27 -5.42
N ALA A 46 -2.83 -6.24 -4.36
CA ALA A 46 -2.60 -5.39 -3.19
C ALA A 46 -3.14 -6.07 -1.93
N LEU A 47 -2.51 -5.79 -0.80
CA LEU A 47 -2.92 -6.21 0.53
C LEU A 47 -3.00 -4.97 1.43
N ASP A 48 -3.97 -4.95 2.32
CA ASP A 48 -3.98 -4.03 3.45
C ASP A 48 -4.68 -4.69 4.64
N ILE A 49 -4.30 -4.28 5.83
CA ILE A 49 -4.89 -4.75 7.09
C ILE A 49 -5.91 -3.71 7.53
N THR A 50 -7.01 -4.11 8.15
CA THR A 50 -7.97 -3.15 8.71
C THR A 50 -7.37 -2.39 9.90
N PRO A 51 -7.81 -1.15 10.20
CA PRO A 51 -7.29 -0.37 11.32
C PRO A 51 -7.38 -1.07 12.67
N ASP A 52 -8.43 -1.87 12.87
CA ASP A 52 -8.68 -2.68 14.06
C ASP A 52 -7.88 -4.00 14.10
N LYS A 53 -7.05 -4.27 13.07
CA LYS A 53 -6.20 -5.48 12.94
C LYS A 53 -6.94 -6.82 12.95
N TYR A 54 -8.27 -6.83 12.80
CA TYR A 54 -9.04 -8.08 12.79
C TYR A 54 -9.06 -8.77 11.43
N VAL A 55 -8.93 -8.01 10.33
CA VAL A 55 -9.13 -8.53 8.98
C VAL A 55 -8.01 -8.07 8.06
N VAL A 56 -7.59 -8.95 7.15
CA VAL A 56 -6.75 -8.58 6.01
C VAL A 56 -7.59 -8.60 4.73
N ALA A 57 -7.54 -7.51 3.96
CA ALA A 57 -8.14 -7.44 2.64
C ALA A 57 -7.10 -7.75 1.57
N ALA A 58 -7.48 -8.60 0.62
CA ALA A 58 -6.74 -8.94 -0.56
C ALA A 58 -7.51 -8.54 -1.80
N ALA A 59 -6.93 -7.61 -2.56
CA ALA A 59 -7.41 -7.21 -3.86
C ALA A 59 -6.83 -8.13 -4.93
N GLY A 60 -7.72 -8.77 -5.70
CA GLY A 60 -7.33 -9.62 -6.83
C GLY A 60 -8.03 -9.22 -8.13
N TYR A 61 -8.28 -10.20 -8.97
CA TYR A 61 -9.04 -10.10 -10.21
C TYR A 61 -10.54 -10.22 -9.90
N GLN A 62 -11.29 -9.12 -10.09
CA GLN A 62 -12.75 -9.04 -9.94
C GLN A 62 -13.33 -9.17 -8.52
N HIS A 63 -12.51 -9.52 -7.54
CA HIS A 63 -12.95 -9.67 -6.15
C HIS A 63 -12.00 -9.04 -5.15
N ILE A 64 -12.57 -8.57 -4.04
CA ILE A 64 -11.84 -8.17 -2.83
C ILE A 64 -12.22 -9.14 -1.74
N ARG A 65 -11.27 -9.97 -1.33
CA ARG A 65 -11.47 -11.00 -0.31
C ARG A 65 -10.92 -10.56 1.02
N MET A 66 -11.68 -10.77 2.06
CA MET A 66 -11.29 -10.45 3.43
C MET A 66 -11.12 -11.71 4.25
N TYR A 67 -9.99 -11.82 4.92
CA TYR A 67 -9.64 -12.96 5.74
C TYR A 67 -9.54 -12.50 7.19
N ASP A 68 -10.23 -13.21 8.07
CA ASP A 68 -10.15 -12.96 9.49
C ASP A 68 -8.80 -13.44 10.04
N LEU A 69 -8.12 -12.54 10.75
CA LEU A 69 -6.81 -12.75 11.37
C LEU A 69 -6.93 -13.48 12.71
N ALA A 70 -8.07 -13.38 13.39
CA ALA A 70 -8.31 -14.01 14.68
C ALA A 70 -8.65 -15.50 14.59
N SER A 71 -9.53 -15.89 13.66
CA SER A 71 -9.88 -17.30 13.47
C SER A 71 -8.83 -18.05 12.65
N ASN A 72 -8.70 -19.35 12.84
CA ASN A 72 -7.85 -20.20 11.99
C ASN A 72 -8.50 -20.57 10.63
N ASN A 73 -9.57 -19.89 10.20
CA ASN A 73 -10.32 -20.22 9.00
C ASN A 73 -9.52 -19.86 7.72
N PRO A 74 -9.04 -20.82 6.90
CA PRO A 74 -8.21 -20.49 5.74
C PRO A 74 -8.97 -19.78 4.59
N ASN A 75 -10.29 -19.68 4.68
CA ASN A 75 -11.18 -19.15 3.65
C ASN A 75 -11.52 -17.67 3.90
N PRO A 76 -11.88 -16.91 2.85
CA PRO A 76 -12.38 -15.55 3.01
C PRO A 76 -13.71 -15.53 3.79
N VAL A 77 -13.86 -14.56 4.67
CA VAL A 77 -15.06 -14.31 5.48
C VAL A 77 -16.01 -13.34 4.77
N ILE A 78 -15.47 -12.34 4.07
CA ILE A 78 -16.23 -11.39 3.26
C ILE A 78 -15.65 -11.38 1.85
N ASN A 79 -16.54 -11.34 0.85
CA ASN A 79 -16.17 -11.21 -0.55
C ASN A 79 -16.96 -10.05 -1.18
N TYR A 80 -16.26 -9.04 -1.68
CA TYR A 80 -16.85 -7.98 -2.48
C TYR A 80 -16.65 -8.31 -3.95
N ASP A 81 -17.76 -8.50 -4.65
CA ASP A 81 -17.81 -8.76 -6.09
C ASP A 81 -18.43 -7.55 -6.83
N GLY A 82 -18.51 -7.64 -8.16
CA GLY A 82 -19.10 -6.59 -9.00
C GLY A 82 -18.08 -5.63 -9.62
N VAL A 83 -16.80 -5.94 -9.51
CA VAL A 83 -15.72 -5.26 -10.25
C VAL A 83 -15.36 -6.11 -11.46
N SER A 84 -15.18 -5.48 -12.63
CA SER A 84 -15.05 -6.22 -13.90
C SER A 84 -13.61 -6.62 -14.25
N LYS A 85 -12.60 -6.00 -13.62
CA LYS A 85 -11.17 -6.21 -13.89
C LYS A 85 -10.36 -6.31 -12.59
N ASN A 86 -9.04 -6.25 -12.68
CA ASN A 86 -8.16 -6.23 -11.52
C ASN A 86 -8.43 -5.01 -10.64
N ILE A 87 -8.45 -5.24 -9.33
CA ILE A 87 -8.29 -4.19 -8.33
C ILE A 87 -6.78 -4.04 -8.08
N THR A 88 -6.26 -2.82 -8.23
CA THR A 88 -4.81 -2.51 -8.27
C THR A 88 -4.31 -1.81 -7.01
N GLY A 89 -5.21 -1.14 -6.29
CA GLY A 89 -4.94 -0.47 -5.03
C GLY A 89 -6.13 -0.60 -4.09
N LEU A 90 -5.84 -0.68 -2.80
CA LEU A 90 -6.84 -0.79 -1.75
C LEU A 90 -6.34 -0.05 -0.51
N GLY A 91 -7.27 0.41 0.32
CA GLY A 91 -6.96 0.94 1.63
C GLY A 91 -8.21 1.24 2.45
N PHE A 92 -8.01 1.59 3.71
CA PHE A 92 -9.08 1.82 4.68
C PHE A 92 -9.08 3.25 5.20
N GLN A 93 -10.27 3.73 5.55
CA GLN A 93 -10.39 4.89 6.44
C GLN A 93 -9.80 4.55 7.81
N GLU A 94 -9.21 5.53 8.50
CA GLU A 94 -8.62 5.38 9.83
C GLU A 94 -9.57 4.75 10.87
N GLU A 95 -10.85 5.10 10.87
CA GLU A 95 -11.86 4.51 11.78
C GLU A 95 -12.41 3.15 11.32
N GLY A 96 -12.02 2.66 10.13
CA GLY A 96 -12.47 1.39 9.57
C GLY A 96 -13.93 1.35 9.10
N LYS A 97 -14.62 2.50 8.98
CA LYS A 97 -16.05 2.52 8.58
C LYS A 97 -16.24 2.27 7.09
N TRP A 98 -15.27 2.64 6.26
CA TRP A 98 -15.30 2.42 4.82
C TRP A 98 -13.92 2.07 4.27
N MET A 99 -13.94 1.43 3.11
CA MET A 99 -12.76 1.01 2.34
C MET A 99 -12.79 1.71 0.98
N PHE A 100 -11.62 2.01 0.42
CA PHE A 100 -11.48 2.54 -0.93
C PHE A 100 -10.65 1.62 -1.81
N THR A 101 -10.95 1.57 -3.10
CA THR A 101 -10.25 0.72 -4.06
C THR A 101 -10.11 1.40 -5.42
N GLY A 102 -8.99 1.14 -6.09
CA GLY A 102 -8.76 1.51 -7.50
C GLY A 102 -8.76 0.27 -8.39
N GLY A 103 -9.35 0.37 -9.58
CA GLY A 103 -9.45 -0.75 -10.52
C GLY A 103 -8.99 -0.42 -11.94
N GLU A 104 -8.58 -1.47 -12.66
CA GLU A 104 -8.26 -1.41 -14.09
C GLU A 104 -9.48 -1.13 -14.97
N ASP A 105 -10.68 -1.14 -14.39
CA ASP A 105 -11.93 -0.74 -15.05
C ASP A 105 -12.18 0.77 -15.01
N CYS A 106 -11.11 1.54 -14.83
CA CYS A 106 -11.10 3.00 -14.87
C CYS A 106 -11.97 3.62 -13.78
N SER A 107 -11.98 3.03 -12.58
CA SER A 107 -12.77 3.59 -11.49
C SER A 107 -12.09 3.45 -10.12
N ALA A 108 -12.27 4.47 -9.31
CA ALA A 108 -12.05 4.43 -7.87
C ALA A 108 -13.41 4.28 -7.18
N ARG A 109 -13.47 3.45 -6.14
CA ARG A 109 -14.70 3.07 -5.46
C ARG A 109 -14.55 3.22 -3.96
N ILE A 110 -15.67 3.55 -3.31
CA ILE A 110 -15.81 3.54 -1.85
C ILE A 110 -16.85 2.50 -1.47
N TRP A 111 -16.53 1.71 -0.45
CA TRP A 111 -17.33 0.60 0.06
C TRP A 111 -17.64 0.85 1.53
N ASP A 112 -18.91 0.78 1.93
CA ASP A 112 -19.28 0.85 3.35
C ASP A 112 -19.04 -0.51 4.01
N MET A 113 -18.17 -0.55 5.01
CA MET A 113 -17.79 -1.76 5.74
C MET A 113 -18.83 -2.17 6.78
N ARG A 114 -19.71 -1.25 7.18
CA ARG A 114 -20.73 -1.50 8.21
C ARG A 114 -22.02 -2.07 7.62
N SER A 115 -22.19 -1.92 6.30
CA SER A 115 -23.35 -2.41 5.58
C SER A 115 -23.17 -3.88 5.19
N SER A 116 -24.17 -4.69 5.52
CA SER A 116 -24.19 -6.12 5.17
C SER A 116 -24.43 -6.39 3.68
N ASN A 117 -24.79 -5.37 2.90
CA ASN A 117 -25.05 -5.51 1.47
C ASN A 117 -23.77 -5.49 0.62
N PHE A 118 -22.63 -5.14 1.21
CA PHE A 118 -21.31 -5.10 0.54
C PHE A 118 -21.32 -4.34 -0.79
N GLN A 119 -22.21 -3.36 -0.94
CA GLN A 119 -22.34 -2.57 -2.16
C GLN A 119 -21.37 -1.39 -2.15
N CYS A 120 -20.88 -1.08 -3.34
CA CYS A 120 -20.15 0.15 -3.59
C CYS A 120 -21.08 1.35 -3.38
N GLN A 121 -20.68 2.27 -2.50
CA GLN A 121 -21.46 3.46 -2.15
C GLN A 121 -21.23 4.60 -3.14
N ARG A 122 -19.97 4.79 -3.58
CA ARG A 122 -19.59 5.87 -4.50
C ARG A 122 -18.58 5.36 -5.51
N ILE A 123 -18.73 5.82 -6.74
CA ILE A 123 -17.86 5.50 -7.86
C ILE A 123 -17.36 6.81 -8.46
N PHE A 124 -16.05 6.95 -8.54
CA PHE A 124 -15.37 7.99 -9.28
C PHE A 124 -14.79 7.38 -10.55
N GLN A 125 -15.29 7.80 -11.71
CA GLN A 125 -14.92 7.22 -12.99
C GLN A 125 -13.91 8.11 -13.73
N VAL A 126 -12.83 7.49 -14.18
CA VAL A 126 -11.75 8.13 -14.94
C VAL A 126 -11.67 7.56 -16.35
N THR A 127 -10.86 8.18 -17.21
CA THR A 127 -10.75 7.79 -18.64
C THR A 127 -9.78 6.64 -18.88
N ALA A 128 -8.80 6.44 -17.99
CA ALA A 128 -7.78 5.41 -18.08
C ALA A 128 -7.80 4.47 -16.86
N PRO A 129 -7.23 3.25 -16.96
CA PRO A 129 -7.16 2.33 -15.83
C PRO A 129 -6.45 2.95 -14.62
N VAL A 130 -6.97 2.71 -13.42
CA VAL A 130 -6.39 3.19 -12.16
C VAL A 130 -5.31 2.21 -11.70
N ASN A 131 -4.12 2.70 -11.37
CA ASN A 131 -3.01 1.87 -10.87
C ASN A 131 -2.85 1.95 -9.35
N CYS A 132 -3.23 3.08 -8.75
CA CYS A 132 -3.07 3.32 -7.33
C CYS A 132 -4.12 4.28 -6.80
N VAL A 133 -4.42 4.13 -5.52
CA VAL A 133 -5.31 4.99 -4.75
C VAL A 133 -4.67 5.24 -3.39
N CYS A 134 -4.73 6.48 -2.90
CA CYS A 134 -4.16 6.87 -1.62
C CYS A 134 -5.10 7.87 -0.94
N LEU A 135 -5.49 7.57 0.29
CA LEU A 135 -6.30 8.48 1.10
C LEU A 135 -5.39 9.53 1.75
N HIS A 136 -5.76 10.79 1.62
CA HIS A 136 -5.07 11.87 2.32
C HIS A 136 -5.32 11.76 3.84
N PRO A 137 -4.34 12.08 4.71
CA PRO A 137 -4.49 11.98 6.17
C PRO A 137 -5.69 12.75 6.76
N ASN A 138 -6.18 13.79 6.06
CA ASN A 138 -7.40 14.51 6.43
C ASN A 138 -8.71 13.68 6.32
N GLN A 139 -8.63 12.43 5.84
CA GLN A 139 -9.75 11.51 5.64
C GLN A 139 -10.84 12.01 4.68
N ALA A 140 -10.55 13.05 3.90
CA ALA A 140 -11.53 13.76 3.10
C ALA A 140 -11.20 13.79 1.60
N GLU A 141 -9.94 13.60 1.22
CA GLU A 141 -9.50 13.63 -0.17
C GLU A 141 -8.90 12.28 -0.56
N LEU A 142 -9.36 11.74 -1.68
CA LEU A 142 -8.81 10.53 -2.28
C LEU A 142 -7.96 10.90 -3.49
N ILE A 143 -6.70 10.50 -3.47
CA ILE A 143 -5.76 10.70 -4.56
C ILE A 143 -5.73 9.45 -5.41
N VAL A 144 -5.97 9.59 -6.71
CA VAL A 144 -6.07 8.48 -7.67
C VAL A 144 -5.07 8.68 -8.80
N GLY A 145 -4.19 7.70 -9.00
CA GLY A 145 -3.21 7.73 -10.10
C GLY A 145 -3.59 6.77 -11.22
N ASP A 146 -3.62 7.27 -12.45
CA ASP A 146 -4.04 6.49 -13.61
C ASP A 146 -2.88 6.07 -14.54
N GLN A 147 -3.20 5.26 -15.54
CA GLN A 147 -2.27 4.82 -16.57
C GLN A 147 -1.91 5.90 -17.61
N SER A 148 -2.72 6.95 -17.75
CA SER A 148 -2.45 8.03 -18.70
C SER A 148 -1.39 9.01 -18.18
N GLY A 149 -1.16 9.02 -16.87
CA GLY A 149 -0.23 9.92 -16.19
C GLY A 149 -0.91 11.03 -15.41
N VAL A 150 -2.23 10.98 -15.27
CA VAL A 150 -3.04 11.93 -14.52
C VAL A 150 -3.13 11.48 -13.07
N ILE A 151 -2.92 12.42 -12.17
CA ILE A 151 -3.22 12.34 -10.75
C ILE A 151 -4.52 13.11 -10.53
N HIS A 152 -5.52 12.42 -10.00
CA HIS A 152 -6.81 12.98 -9.64
C HIS A 152 -6.87 13.21 -8.13
N LEU A 153 -7.23 14.41 -7.71
CA LEU A 153 -7.56 14.74 -6.33
C LEU A 153 -9.08 14.81 -6.23
N TRP A 154 -9.69 13.77 -5.68
CA TRP A 154 -11.15 13.70 -5.49
C TRP A 154 -11.51 14.06 -4.06
N ASP A 155 -12.16 15.21 -3.86
CA ASP A 155 -12.71 15.60 -2.57
C ASP A 155 -14.02 14.85 -2.31
N LEU A 156 -14.02 14.04 -1.25
CA LEU A 156 -15.13 13.21 -0.86
C LEU A 156 -16.29 14.04 -0.28
N ARG A 157 -16.06 15.30 0.14
CA ARG A 157 -17.12 16.17 0.69
C ARG A 157 -17.90 16.89 -0.41
N SER A 158 -17.19 17.48 -1.37
CA SER A 158 -17.80 18.29 -2.43
C SER A 158 -18.01 17.58 -3.76
N ASP A 159 -17.48 16.35 -3.91
CA ASP A 159 -17.38 15.65 -5.20
C ASP A 159 -16.57 16.42 -6.27
N HIS A 160 -15.80 17.42 -5.86
CA HIS A 160 -14.89 18.13 -6.74
C HIS A 160 -13.68 17.25 -7.09
N ASN A 161 -13.24 17.31 -8.34
CA ASN A 161 -12.04 16.62 -8.81
C ASN A 161 -11.08 17.61 -9.47
N GLU A 162 -9.88 17.72 -8.92
CA GLU A 162 -8.75 18.41 -9.56
C GLU A 162 -7.82 17.41 -10.24
N GLN A 163 -7.24 17.80 -11.38
CA GLN A 163 -6.35 16.93 -12.16
C GLN A 163 -4.96 17.56 -12.29
N LEU A 164 -3.94 16.75 -12.11
CA LEU A 164 -2.54 17.13 -12.25
C LEU A 164 -1.82 16.13 -13.14
N ILE A 165 -1.02 16.62 -14.09
CA ILE A 165 -0.18 15.78 -14.96
C ILE A 165 1.28 16.13 -14.69
N PRO A 166 2.05 15.27 -13.99
CA PRO A 166 3.46 15.53 -13.68
C PRO A 166 4.34 15.49 -14.94
N GLU A 167 4.10 14.51 -15.81
CA GLU A 167 4.82 14.30 -17.05
C GLU A 167 3.92 13.58 -18.05
N ALA A 168 3.82 14.14 -19.25
CA ALA A 168 3.01 13.58 -20.32
C ALA A 168 3.47 12.17 -20.73
N GLU A 169 2.50 11.32 -21.09
CA GLU A 169 2.72 9.95 -21.59
C GLU A 169 3.54 9.08 -20.62
N SER A 170 3.41 9.29 -19.31
CA SER A 170 4.05 8.48 -18.29
C SER A 170 3.02 7.97 -17.29
N SER A 171 2.84 6.66 -17.22
CA SER A 171 1.85 6.05 -16.32
C SER A 171 2.32 6.19 -14.87
N ILE A 172 1.45 6.71 -14.00
CA ILE A 172 1.68 6.73 -12.55
C ILE A 172 1.46 5.33 -12.01
N GLN A 173 2.44 4.79 -11.28
CA GLN A 173 2.42 3.43 -10.75
C GLN A 173 1.97 3.40 -9.29
N ASP A 174 2.40 4.38 -8.50
CA ASP A 174 1.99 4.51 -7.12
C ASP A 174 2.05 5.95 -6.64
N ILE A 175 1.25 6.24 -5.61
CA ILE A 175 1.17 7.52 -4.94
C ILE A 175 1.16 7.25 -3.44
N ALA A 176 1.95 8.02 -2.70
CA ALA A 176 1.93 8.03 -1.25
C ALA A 176 1.83 9.47 -0.75
N VAL A 177 1.08 9.63 0.34
CA VAL A 177 1.04 10.85 1.15
C VAL A 177 1.63 10.52 2.50
N ASP A 178 2.38 11.47 3.02
CA ASP A 178 2.99 11.40 4.33
C ASP A 178 1.95 11.50 5.46
N GLN A 179 2.22 10.94 6.65
CA GLN A 179 1.27 10.93 7.76
C GLN A 179 0.95 12.35 8.26
N ASP A 180 1.93 13.25 8.21
CA ASP A 180 1.74 14.67 8.53
C ASP A 180 0.99 15.44 7.44
N GLY A 181 0.69 14.83 6.29
CA GLY A 181 0.01 15.48 5.16
C GLY A 181 0.84 16.61 4.54
N THR A 182 2.16 16.63 4.76
CA THR A 182 3.05 17.70 4.28
C THR A 182 3.59 17.41 2.88
N TYR A 183 3.87 16.13 2.58
CA TYR A 183 4.45 15.71 1.31
C TYR A 183 3.59 14.67 0.60
N MET A 184 3.56 14.77 -0.72
CA MET A 184 3.05 13.74 -1.61
C MET A 184 4.18 13.28 -2.53
N ALA A 185 4.31 11.98 -2.71
CA ALA A 185 5.22 11.37 -3.67
C ALA A 185 4.41 10.57 -4.70
N ALA A 186 4.77 10.68 -5.97
CA ALA A 186 4.25 9.80 -7.03
C ALA A 186 5.41 9.22 -7.84
N VAL A 187 5.30 7.96 -8.20
CA VAL A 187 6.28 7.26 -9.03
C VAL A 187 5.66 6.85 -10.36
N ASN A 188 6.45 6.90 -11.43
CA ASN A 188 5.99 6.53 -12.77
C ASN A 188 6.74 5.34 -13.38
N ASN A 189 6.21 4.86 -14.50
CA ASN A 189 6.78 3.75 -15.27
C ASN A 189 8.17 4.03 -15.88
N LYS A 190 8.60 5.30 -15.94
CA LYS A 190 9.94 5.72 -16.39
C LYS A 190 11.00 5.71 -15.27
N GLY A 191 10.59 5.46 -14.02
CA GLY A 191 11.49 5.45 -12.86
C GLY A 191 11.69 6.82 -12.22
N HIS A 192 10.91 7.83 -12.64
CA HIS A 192 10.90 9.13 -11.97
C HIS A 192 10.03 9.08 -10.71
N CYS A 193 10.49 9.77 -9.67
CA CYS A 193 9.71 10.07 -8.48
C CYS A 193 9.51 11.59 -8.41
N TYR A 194 8.25 12.01 -8.34
CA TYR A 194 7.84 13.39 -8.23
C TYR A 194 7.39 13.66 -6.81
N ILE A 195 7.83 14.78 -6.25
CA ILE A 195 7.51 15.20 -4.89
C ILE A 195 6.80 16.54 -4.94
N TRP A 196 5.68 16.61 -4.24
CA TRP A 196 4.93 17.84 -3.99
C TRP A 196 4.89 18.14 -2.50
N THR A 197 4.95 19.44 -2.19
CA THR A 197 4.53 19.93 -0.89
C THR A 197 3.01 20.16 -0.96
N LEU A 198 2.29 19.55 -0.03
CA LEU A 198 0.87 19.76 0.17
C LEU A 198 0.68 20.99 1.05
N THR A 199 -0.17 21.92 0.62
CA THR A 199 -0.55 23.09 1.40
C THR A 199 -2.06 23.24 1.40
N GLY A 200 -2.67 23.50 2.56
CA GLY A 200 -4.12 23.53 2.71
C GLY A 200 -4.67 22.20 3.25
N GLY A 201 -5.95 21.92 3.00
CA GLY A 201 -6.58 20.68 3.43
C GLY A 201 -7.14 20.67 4.85
N THR A 202 -6.96 21.77 5.60
CA THR A 202 -7.63 22.01 6.89
C THR A 202 -8.92 22.81 6.66
N GLY A 203 -10.09 22.20 6.87
CA GLY A 203 -11.38 22.87 6.70
C GLY A 203 -11.94 22.78 5.27
N GLU A 204 -12.39 23.91 4.72
CA GLU A 204 -13.06 24.00 3.41
C GLU A 204 -12.13 24.35 2.23
N GLU A 205 -10.87 24.69 2.48
CA GLU A 205 -9.93 25.01 1.40
C GLU A 205 -9.36 23.72 0.76
N PRO A 206 -9.37 23.60 -0.58
CA PRO A 206 -8.85 22.43 -1.28
C PRO A 206 -7.33 22.34 -1.10
N THR A 207 -6.83 21.12 -1.04
CA THR A 207 -5.39 20.86 -0.94
C THR A 207 -4.68 21.26 -2.22
N LYS A 208 -3.72 22.17 -2.12
CA LYS A 208 -2.90 22.63 -3.24
C LYS A 208 -1.58 21.86 -3.30
N LEU A 209 -1.26 21.37 -4.50
CA LEU A 209 -0.03 20.66 -4.81
C LEU A 209 1.04 21.61 -5.36
N ASN A 210 2.10 21.85 -4.58
CA ASN A 210 3.23 22.65 -5.02
C ASN A 210 4.40 21.72 -5.42
N PRO A 211 4.82 21.67 -6.70
CA PRO A 211 5.90 20.79 -7.12
C PRO A 211 7.23 21.23 -6.48
N ARG A 212 7.94 20.28 -5.87
CA ARG A 212 9.17 20.54 -5.13
C ARG A 212 10.39 19.90 -5.77
N HIS A 213 10.37 18.58 -5.98
CA HIS A 213 11.49 17.83 -6.55
C HIS A 213 11.04 16.86 -7.65
N LYS A 214 11.90 16.68 -8.65
CA LYS A 214 11.84 15.60 -9.63
C LYS A 214 13.11 14.77 -9.49
N LEU A 215 12.98 13.53 -9.03
CA LEU A 215 14.07 12.60 -8.81
C LEU A 215 14.07 11.55 -9.91
N LEU A 216 15.24 11.21 -10.45
CA LEU A 216 15.40 9.96 -11.21
C LEU A 216 15.67 8.87 -10.18
N ALA A 217 14.60 8.32 -9.60
CA ALA A 217 14.72 7.34 -8.54
C ALA A 217 15.33 6.05 -9.06
N HIS A 218 14.88 5.56 -10.22
CA HIS A 218 15.28 4.29 -10.79
C HIS A 218 15.55 4.39 -12.29
N LYS A 219 16.37 3.47 -12.82
CA LYS A 219 16.67 3.39 -14.27
C LYS A 219 15.61 2.62 -15.06
N ARG A 220 14.73 1.90 -14.37
CA ARG A 220 13.63 1.10 -14.92
C ARG A 220 12.32 1.53 -14.24
N TYR A 221 11.24 0.81 -14.54
CA TYR A 221 9.93 0.96 -13.90
C TYR A 221 10.04 1.06 -12.38
N ALA A 222 9.62 2.19 -11.81
CA ALA A 222 9.32 2.28 -10.38
C ALA A 222 7.93 1.67 -10.16
N LEU A 223 7.75 0.91 -9.08
CA LEU A 223 6.56 0.10 -8.84
C LEU A 223 5.71 0.67 -7.70
N ARG A 224 6.32 0.89 -6.53
CA ARG A 224 5.65 1.47 -5.36
C ARG A 224 6.49 2.57 -4.70
N CYS A 225 5.82 3.46 -3.98
CA CYS A 225 6.46 4.40 -3.07
C CYS A 225 5.68 4.50 -1.77
N LYS A 226 6.37 4.64 -0.63
CA LYS A 226 5.75 4.81 0.70
C LYS A 226 6.59 5.75 1.56
N PHE A 227 5.93 6.63 2.30
CA PHE A 227 6.58 7.39 3.36
C PHE A 227 6.69 6.55 4.62
N SER A 228 7.69 6.87 5.45
CA SER A 228 7.78 6.33 6.80
C SER A 228 6.77 7.01 7.73
N PRO A 229 6.29 6.32 8.78
CA PRO A 229 5.31 6.88 9.73
C PRO A 229 5.78 8.15 10.44
N ASP A 230 7.08 8.31 10.64
CA ASP A 230 7.70 9.52 11.21
C ASP A 230 7.96 10.64 10.19
N SER A 231 7.51 10.48 8.94
CA SER A 231 7.66 11.50 7.89
C SER A 231 9.11 11.79 7.47
N THR A 232 10.11 11.03 7.93
CA THR A 232 11.53 11.33 7.71
C THR A 232 12.15 10.64 6.49
N LEU A 233 11.57 9.53 6.06
CA LEU A 233 12.07 8.70 4.95
C LEU A 233 10.97 8.45 3.91
N LEU A 234 11.41 8.24 2.67
CA LEU A 234 10.61 7.76 1.56
C LEU A 234 11.30 6.53 0.98
N VAL A 235 10.57 5.42 0.81
CA VAL A 235 11.06 4.25 0.08
C VAL A 235 10.43 4.21 -1.32
N THR A 236 11.24 3.89 -2.33
CA THR A 236 10.78 3.62 -3.70
C THR A 236 11.24 2.23 -4.13
N THR A 237 10.36 1.43 -4.72
CA THR A 237 10.67 0.08 -5.22
C THR A 237 10.68 0.06 -6.74
N SER A 238 11.43 -0.88 -7.34
CA SER A 238 11.58 -0.92 -8.79
C SER A 238 11.87 -2.30 -9.38
N ALA A 239 11.57 -2.40 -10.68
CA ALA A 239 12.01 -3.46 -11.58
C ALA A 239 13.53 -3.47 -11.83
N ASP A 240 14.28 -2.45 -11.39
CA ASP A 240 15.75 -2.45 -11.40
C ASP A 240 16.37 -3.30 -10.28
N GLN A 241 15.54 -4.00 -9.50
CA GLN A 241 15.94 -4.94 -8.45
C GLN A 241 16.44 -4.25 -7.18
N THR A 242 16.18 -2.95 -7.06
CA THR A 242 16.52 -2.16 -5.88
C THR A 242 15.27 -1.57 -5.25
N ALA A 243 15.30 -1.43 -3.93
CA ALA A 243 14.50 -0.45 -3.24
C ALA A 243 15.43 0.67 -2.75
N ARG A 244 15.08 1.92 -2.98
CA ARG A 244 15.90 3.06 -2.59
C ARG A 244 15.21 3.84 -1.49
N VAL A 245 15.99 4.29 -0.52
CA VAL A 245 15.53 5.05 0.63
C VAL A 245 16.04 6.47 0.48
N TRP A 246 15.14 7.43 0.60
CA TRP A 246 15.38 8.85 0.41
C TRP A 246 15.04 9.58 1.70
N ARG A 247 15.85 10.57 2.09
CA ARG A 247 15.54 11.44 3.23
C ARG A 247 14.57 12.52 2.81
N THR A 248 13.48 12.76 3.54
CA THR A 248 12.46 13.75 3.15
C THR A 248 12.90 15.22 3.30
N THR A 249 13.96 15.51 4.07
CA THR A 249 14.45 16.88 4.27
C THR A 249 15.00 17.50 2.98
N ASP A 250 15.77 16.73 2.22
CA ASP A 250 16.49 17.17 1.01
C ASP A 250 16.29 16.24 -0.19
N PHE A 251 15.58 15.13 -0.01
CA PHE A 251 15.39 14.05 -0.99
C PHE A 251 16.71 13.47 -1.52
N SER A 252 17.74 13.43 -0.67
CA SER A 252 18.98 12.72 -0.94
C SER A 252 18.81 11.21 -0.77
N GLU A 253 19.50 10.42 -1.60
CA GLU A 253 19.54 8.96 -1.48
C GLU A 253 20.36 8.59 -0.23
N VAL A 254 19.71 7.96 0.75
CA VAL A 254 20.32 7.52 2.01
C VAL A 254 20.86 6.10 1.84
N GLN A 255 20.06 5.21 1.27
CA GLN A 255 20.38 3.79 1.18
C GLN A 255 19.83 3.16 -0.10
N VAL A 256 20.57 2.20 -0.63
CA VAL A 256 20.13 1.31 -1.71
C VAL A 256 20.03 -0.11 -1.16
N LEU A 257 18.80 -0.62 -1.07
CA LEU A 257 18.49 -1.98 -0.66
C LEU A 257 18.51 -2.86 -1.90
N GLN A 258 19.53 -3.70 -2.03
CA GLN A 258 19.70 -4.61 -3.16
C GLN A 258 20.12 -5.99 -2.67
N HIS A 259 19.52 -7.02 -3.28
CA HIS A 259 19.85 -8.42 -3.00
C HIS A 259 20.36 -9.15 -4.25
N GLU A 260 21.13 -10.21 -4.06
CA GLU A 260 21.81 -10.96 -5.12
C GLU A 260 20.86 -11.69 -6.09
N ALA A 261 19.60 -11.93 -5.69
CA ALA A 261 18.62 -12.67 -6.48
C ALA A 261 18.21 -11.98 -7.80
N LYS A 262 18.54 -10.70 -7.99
CA LYS A 262 18.31 -9.93 -9.23
C LYS A 262 16.87 -10.03 -9.76
N ARG A 263 15.87 -9.93 -8.87
CA ARG A 263 14.43 -9.92 -9.20
C ARG A 263 13.79 -8.58 -8.87
N TRP A 264 12.62 -8.31 -9.44
CA TRP A 264 11.90 -7.06 -9.17
C TRP A 264 11.52 -6.97 -7.69
N VAL A 265 11.52 -5.76 -7.16
CA VAL A 265 10.97 -5.46 -5.83
C VAL A 265 9.62 -4.81 -6.07
N TRP A 266 8.54 -5.52 -5.75
CA TRP A 266 7.18 -5.07 -6.05
C TRP A 266 6.70 -4.04 -5.05
N ASP A 267 6.83 -4.35 -3.77
CA ASP A 267 6.16 -3.60 -2.71
C ASP A 267 7.09 -3.41 -1.51
N ALA A 268 6.79 -2.40 -0.70
CA ALA A 268 7.52 -2.06 0.51
C ALA A 268 6.60 -1.51 1.61
N ALA A 269 6.94 -1.76 2.87
CA ALA A 269 6.30 -1.11 4.02
C ALA A 269 7.33 -0.80 5.10
N PHE A 270 7.12 0.29 5.82
CA PHE A 270 7.92 0.63 6.99
C PHE A 270 7.38 -0.03 8.24
N SER A 271 8.25 -0.28 9.21
CA SER A 271 7.86 -0.51 10.59
C SER A 271 7.31 0.78 11.21
N ALA A 272 6.50 0.66 12.28
CA ALA A 272 5.89 1.81 12.93
C ALA A 272 6.93 2.77 13.53
N ASP A 273 8.08 2.24 13.96
CA ASP A 273 9.23 3.02 14.47
C ASP A 273 10.15 3.59 13.36
N SER A 274 9.79 3.39 12.09
CA SER A 274 10.56 3.78 10.90
C SER A 274 11.99 3.20 10.79
N GLN A 275 12.37 2.25 11.67
CA GLN A 275 13.73 1.70 11.68
C GLN A 275 13.93 0.56 10.69
N TYR A 276 12.85 -0.13 10.31
CA TYR A 276 12.90 -1.29 9.44
C TYR A 276 12.00 -1.12 8.22
N ILE A 277 12.41 -1.79 7.14
CA ILE A 277 11.67 -1.81 5.87
C ILE A 277 11.42 -3.27 5.49
N PHE A 278 10.16 -3.61 5.27
CA PHE A 278 9.74 -4.85 4.64
C PHE A 278 9.72 -4.65 3.13
N THR A 279 10.18 -5.64 2.38
CA THR A 279 10.13 -5.63 0.91
C THR A 279 9.59 -6.96 0.40
N ALA A 280 8.81 -6.92 -0.68
CA ALA A 280 8.34 -8.09 -1.41
C ALA A 280 9.02 -8.19 -2.78
N SER A 281 9.53 -9.38 -3.13
CA SER A 281 10.25 -9.60 -4.38
C SER A 281 9.70 -10.75 -5.22
N SER A 282 9.95 -10.69 -6.54
CA SER A 282 9.57 -11.77 -7.45
C SER A 282 10.34 -13.08 -7.25
N ASP A 283 11.37 -13.09 -6.40
CA ASP A 283 12.08 -14.33 -6.04
C ASP A 283 11.29 -15.24 -5.09
N GLY A 284 10.11 -14.79 -4.62
CA GLY A 284 9.27 -15.54 -3.69
C GLY A 284 9.64 -15.31 -2.22
N VAL A 285 10.51 -14.34 -1.94
CA VAL A 285 11.00 -14.04 -0.60
C VAL A 285 10.63 -12.59 -0.26
N ALA A 286 10.01 -12.42 0.91
CA ALA A 286 9.94 -11.10 1.53
C ALA A 286 11.15 -10.91 2.46
N ARG A 287 11.65 -9.68 2.58
CA ARG A 287 12.85 -9.39 3.40
C ARG A 287 12.61 -8.22 4.34
N LEU A 288 13.18 -8.34 5.54
CA LEU A 288 13.28 -7.27 6.53
C LEU A 288 14.67 -6.64 6.43
N TRP A 289 14.70 -5.34 6.22
CA TRP A 289 15.90 -4.54 6.12
C TRP A 289 15.98 -3.57 7.28
N ASN A 290 17.17 -3.32 7.79
CA ASN A 290 17.42 -2.18 8.64
C ASN A 290 17.55 -0.92 7.78
N ALA A 291 16.71 0.09 8.00
CA ALA A 291 16.65 1.30 7.18
C ALA A 291 17.95 2.14 7.26
N SER A 292 18.65 2.10 8.40
CA SER A 292 19.87 2.86 8.64
C SER A 292 21.11 2.20 8.04
N THR A 293 21.23 0.88 8.14
CA THR A 293 22.42 0.14 7.66
C THR A 293 22.24 -0.47 6.27
N GLY A 294 20.99 -0.64 5.83
CA GLY A 294 20.63 -1.35 4.60
C GLY A 294 20.98 -2.84 4.61
N THR A 295 21.18 -3.43 5.79
CA THR A 295 21.45 -4.86 5.93
C THR A 295 20.16 -5.66 6.03
N ILE A 296 20.19 -6.91 5.55
CA ILE A 296 19.07 -7.84 5.67
C ILE A 296 19.12 -8.45 7.07
N GLU A 297 18.12 -8.16 7.88
CA GLU A 297 17.96 -8.72 9.22
C GLU A 297 17.25 -10.08 9.16
N ARG A 298 16.34 -10.24 8.20
CA ARG A 298 15.53 -11.45 8.08
C ARG A 298 15.00 -11.68 6.68
N GLU A 299 14.86 -12.95 6.34
CA GLU A 299 14.16 -13.41 5.15
C GLU A 299 12.94 -14.25 5.52
N TYR A 300 11.81 -13.99 4.86
CA TYR A 300 10.56 -14.72 5.00
C TYR A 300 10.38 -15.63 3.79
N GLN A 301 10.88 -16.85 3.91
CA GLN A 301 10.85 -17.85 2.84
C GLN A 301 9.66 -18.78 3.02
N GLY A 302 8.88 -18.98 1.96
CA GLY A 302 7.79 -19.95 1.96
C GLY A 302 6.81 -19.84 0.81
N HIS A 303 6.81 -18.73 0.06
CA HIS A 303 6.06 -18.65 -1.20
C HIS A 303 6.73 -19.46 -2.30
N GLN A 304 5.91 -20.08 -3.16
CA GLN A 304 6.40 -20.89 -4.28
C GLN A 304 6.60 -20.09 -5.57
N LYS A 305 6.03 -18.88 -5.62
CA LYS A 305 6.11 -17.95 -6.75
C LYS A 305 6.36 -16.53 -6.23
N ALA A 306 6.48 -15.59 -7.16
CA ALA A 306 6.68 -14.17 -6.88
C ALA A 306 5.67 -13.61 -5.88
N VAL A 307 6.18 -12.84 -4.90
CA VAL A 307 5.40 -12.04 -3.95
C VAL A 307 5.23 -10.64 -4.55
N THR A 308 3.99 -10.20 -4.69
CA THR A 308 3.63 -8.94 -5.34
C THR A 308 3.06 -7.91 -4.40
N ALA A 309 2.49 -8.34 -3.27
CA ALA A 309 1.85 -7.47 -2.30
C ALA A 309 2.29 -7.83 -0.89
N LEU A 310 2.41 -6.82 -0.05
CA LEU A 310 2.64 -6.99 1.37
C LEU A 310 1.76 -6.02 2.17
N ALA A 311 1.42 -6.41 3.39
CA ALA A 311 0.82 -5.52 4.37
C ALA A 311 1.50 -5.73 5.71
N PHE A 312 1.85 -4.62 6.36
CA PHE A 312 2.45 -4.60 7.68
C PHE A 312 1.67 -3.63 8.54
N ARG A 313 1.32 -4.05 9.77
CA ARG A 313 0.73 -3.17 10.77
C ARG A 313 1.29 -3.48 12.13
N ASP A 314 1.73 -2.42 12.80
CA ASP A 314 2.20 -2.41 14.18
C ASP A 314 1.62 -1.18 14.89
N GLU A 315 1.52 -1.23 16.21
CA GLU A 315 1.26 -0.05 17.04
C GLU A 315 2.52 0.29 17.81
N ILE A 316 2.96 1.55 17.75
CA ILE A 316 3.87 2.05 18.75
C ILE A 316 3.09 2.10 20.06
N VAL A 317 3.39 1.19 20.99
CA VAL A 317 3.02 1.41 22.40
C VAL A 317 3.77 2.67 22.82
N SER A 318 3.10 3.81 22.80
CA SER A 318 3.61 5.00 23.46
C SER A 318 3.70 4.63 24.94
N ALA A 319 4.93 4.39 25.41
CA ALA A 319 5.19 4.26 26.83
C ALA A 319 4.73 5.56 27.49
N SER A 320 3.58 5.49 28.17
CA SER A 320 3.04 6.55 29.02
C SER A 320 3.50 6.35 30.45
#